data_AF-A0A2H5PZA5-F1
#
_entry.id   AF-A0A2H5PZA5-F1
#
_cell.length_a   1.000
_cell.length_b   1.000
_cell.length_c   1.000
_cell.angle_alpha   90.00
_cell.angle_beta   90.00
_cell.angle_gamma   90.00
#
_symmetry.space_group_name_H-M   'P 1'
#
loop_
_entity.id
_entity.type
_entity.pdbx_description
1 polymer ?
#
loop_
_entity_poly.entity_id
_entity_poly.type
_entity_poly.pdbx_seq_one_letter_code
_entity_poly.pdbx_strand_id
1 'polypeptide(L)'
;METSPKQIEFATKLPNIRYQVTPPAMSTAELEQNVAAQSTVDLVTTAQAMHWFDLPQFYNQVRWVLKKPIVHKQRKLVDSKYMTIDFPFEPVDGADSTGPFDQFAIEETMDLESYFTYIRSWSAYQTAKDKDVELLNENVMGNFKLAWNEDRQSQKGYLFY
;
A
#
# COMPACT_ATOMS: atom_id res chain seq x y z
N MET A 1 -0.47 16.45 13.59
CA MET A 1 -1.75 16.21 14.30
C MET A 1 -1.40 15.78 15.71
N GLU A 2 -2.19 16.19 16.69
CA GLU A 2 -1.98 15.82 18.08
C GLU A 2 -3.32 15.83 18.82
N THR A 3 -3.49 14.98 19.83
CA THR A 3 -4.71 14.92 20.65
C THR A 3 -4.69 15.94 21.79
N SER A 4 -3.50 16.34 22.24
CA SER A 4 -3.30 17.29 23.33
C SER A 4 -3.14 18.74 22.82
N PRO A 5 -4.07 19.65 23.16
CA PRO A 5 -3.95 21.08 22.82
C PRO A 5 -2.67 21.71 23.38
N LYS A 6 -2.27 21.31 24.60
CA LYS A 6 -1.06 21.80 25.26
C LYS A 6 0.20 21.48 24.44
N GLN A 7 0.30 20.27 23.87
CA GLN A 7 1.46 19.91 23.07
C GLN A 7 1.59 20.75 21.79
N ILE A 8 0.47 21.19 21.20
CA ILE A 8 0.48 22.10 20.05
C ILE A 8 0.84 23.53 20.44
N GLU A 9 0.47 23.97 21.64
CA GLU A 9 0.87 25.27 22.19
C GLU A 9 2.38 25.38 22.35
N PHE A 10 3.03 24.33 22.88
CA PHE A 10 4.48 24.25 23.03
C PHE A 10 5.26 23.94 21.74
N ALA A 11 4.57 23.60 20.65
CA ALA A 11 5.23 23.29 19.39
C ALA A 11 5.82 24.54 18.72
N THR A 12 7.09 24.47 18.33
CA THR A 12 7.78 25.52 17.57
C THR A 12 7.02 25.86 16.29
N LYS A 13 6.64 27.13 16.10
CA LYS A 13 5.91 27.56 14.90
C LYS A 13 6.87 27.70 13.72
N LEU A 14 6.59 26.99 12.64
CA LEU A 14 7.34 27.04 11.38
C LEU A 14 6.40 27.47 10.24
N PRO A 15 6.88 28.25 9.24
CA PRO A 15 6.02 28.88 8.24
C PRO A 15 5.33 27.90 7.28
N ASN A 16 5.87 26.69 7.14
CA ASN A 16 5.38 25.63 6.26
C ASN A 16 4.74 24.46 7.03
N ILE A 17 4.48 24.63 8.33
CA ILE A 17 3.88 23.57 9.16
C ILE A 17 2.57 24.06 9.76
N ARG A 18 1.49 23.35 9.42
CA ARG A 18 0.18 23.50 10.05
C ARG A 18 0.04 22.47 11.18
N TYR A 19 -0.01 22.96 12.41
CA TYR A 19 -0.34 22.15 13.58
C TYR A 19 -1.85 22.10 13.78
N GLN A 20 -2.37 20.94 14.12
CA GLN A 20 -3.81 20.75 14.28
C GLN A 20 -4.12 19.75 15.39
N VAL A 21 -5.00 20.18 16.30
CA VAL A 21 -5.54 19.31 17.34
C VAL A 21 -6.61 18.44 16.71
N THR A 22 -6.52 17.13 16.89
CA THR A 22 -7.47 16.15 16.35
C THR A 22 -7.93 15.23 17.48
N PRO A 23 -9.22 14.84 17.53
CA PRO A 23 -9.65 13.84 18.49
C PRO A 23 -8.98 12.48 18.23
N PRO A 24 -8.88 11.61 19.24
CA PRO A 24 -8.23 10.29 19.11
C PRO A 24 -8.94 9.36 18.13
N ALA A 25 -10.25 9.56 17.92
CA ALA A 25 -11.04 8.92 16.88
C ALA A 25 -11.79 10.01 16.12
N MET A 26 -11.83 9.91 14.79
CA MET A 26 -12.54 10.86 13.93
C MET A 26 -13.15 10.17 12.70
N SER A 27 -14.23 10.72 12.19
CA SER A 27 -14.84 10.30 10.93
C SER A 27 -14.03 10.78 9.72
N THR A 28 -14.29 10.21 8.54
CA THR A 28 -13.68 10.70 7.29
C THR A 28 -14.12 12.12 6.93
N ALA A 29 -15.34 12.52 7.27
CA ALA A 29 -15.84 13.87 7.07
C ALA A 29 -15.07 14.90 7.93
N GLU A 30 -14.84 14.57 9.20
CA GLU A 30 -14.01 15.40 10.07
C GLU A 30 -12.56 15.44 9.59
N LEU A 31 -12.04 14.33 9.05
CA LEU A 31 -10.68 14.25 8.51
C LEU A 31 -10.54 15.15 7.28
N GLU A 32 -11.53 15.13 6.39
CA GLU A 32 -11.58 16.02 5.23
C GLU A 32 -11.58 17.49 5.61
N GLN A 33 -12.47 17.85 6.56
CA GLN A 33 -12.63 19.23 6.99
C GLN A 33 -11.41 19.77 7.70
N ASN A 34 -10.80 18.95 8.57
CA ASN A 34 -9.73 19.40 9.44
C ASN A 34 -8.38 19.21 8.77
N VAL A 35 -8.09 17.99 8.32
CA VAL A 35 -6.74 17.55 7.97
C VAL A 35 -6.45 17.74 6.50
N ALA A 36 -7.12 17.01 5.61
CA ALA A 36 -6.82 17.01 4.19
C ALA A 36 -7.96 16.36 3.40
N ALA A 37 -8.18 16.84 2.18
CA ALA A 37 -9.13 16.23 1.27
C ALA A 37 -8.68 14.82 0.82
N GLN A 38 -9.61 14.08 0.24
CA GLN A 38 -9.33 12.72 -0.23
C GLN A 38 -8.19 12.72 -1.26
N SER A 39 -7.24 11.79 -1.09
CA SER A 39 -6.14 11.59 -2.04
C SER A 39 -5.29 12.84 -2.33
N THR A 40 -5.03 13.68 -1.34
CA THR A 40 -4.15 14.86 -1.48
C THR A 40 -2.80 14.74 -0.76
N VAL A 41 -2.64 13.76 0.13
CA VAL A 41 -1.42 13.60 0.95
C VAL A 41 -0.42 12.70 0.24
N ASP A 42 0.85 13.12 0.20
CA ASP A 42 1.95 12.35 -0.39
C ASP A 42 2.60 11.37 0.59
N LEU A 43 2.68 11.73 1.87
CA LEU A 43 3.35 10.96 2.91
C LEU A 43 2.63 11.11 4.26
N VAL A 44 2.47 10.01 4.98
CA VAL A 44 2.03 9.99 6.37
C VAL A 44 3.13 9.37 7.22
N THR A 45 3.49 10.01 8.33
CA THR A 45 4.45 9.50 9.31
C THR A 45 3.85 9.54 10.72
N THR A 46 4.25 8.58 11.56
CA THR A 46 3.87 8.51 12.98
C THR A 46 5.14 8.44 13.82
N ALA A 47 5.35 9.41 14.70
CA ALA A 47 6.53 9.48 15.57
C ALA A 47 6.22 9.10 17.04
N GLN A 48 4.98 8.72 17.34
CA GLN A 48 4.53 8.33 18.67
C GLN A 48 4.21 6.83 18.73
N ALA A 49 3.96 6.36 19.95
CA ALA A 49 3.68 4.97 20.20
C ALA A 49 2.30 4.57 19.63
N MET A 50 2.32 3.76 18.57
CA MET A 50 1.12 3.31 17.85
C MET A 50 0.16 2.45 18.70
N HIS A 51 0.58 1.99 19.88
CA HIS A 51 -0.25 1.11 20.73
C HIS A 51 -1.50 1.80 21.30
N TRP A 52 -1.60 3.12 21.21
CA TRP A 52 -2.80 3.87 21.59
C TRP A 52 -3.83 4.01 20.46
N PHE A 53 -3.53 3.52 19.25
CA PHE A 53 -4.33 3.79 18.06
C PHE A 53 -5.34 2.66 17.84
N ASP A 54 -6.54 3.03 17.37
CA ASP A 54 -7.38 2.10 16.61
C ASP A 54 -6.72 1.88 15.24
N LEU A 55 -5.87 0.85 15.13
CA LEU A 55 -5.08 0.57 13.93
C LEU A 55 -5.96 0.34 12.68
N PRO A 56 -7.06 -0.44 12.73
CA PRO A 56 -7.98 -0.57 11.60
C PRO A 56 -8.52 0.79 11.11
N GLN A 57 -9.03 1.63 12.02
CA GLN A 57 -9.54 2.95 11.66
C GLN A 57 -8.43 3.85 11.10
N PHE A 58 -7.27 3.87 11.76
CA PHE A 58 -6.11 4.64 11.33
C PHE A 58 -5.68 4.27 9.91
N TYR A 59 -5.49 2.99 9.60
CA TYR A 59 -5.08 2.58 8.26
C TYR A 59 -6.12 2.89 7.19
N ASN A 60 -7.41 2.84 7.52
CA ASN A 60 -8.47 3.24 6.59
C ASN A 60 -8.42 4.74 6.28
N GLN A 61 -8.19 5.58 7.28
CA GLN A 61 -8.01 7.01 7.10
C GLN A 61 -6.74 7.33 6.30
N VAL A 62 -5.62 6.68 6.60
CA VAL A 62 -4.35 6.82 5.87
C VAL A 62 -4.54 6.47 4.39
N ARG A 63 -5.17 5.34 4.09
CA ARG A 63 -5.50 4.94 2.71
C ARG A 63 -6.43 5.93 2.01
N TRP A 64 -7.30 6.60 2.75
CA TRP A 64 -8.25 7.57 2.21
C TRP A 64 -7.57 8.91 1.85
N VAL A 65 -6.69 9.44 2.70
CA VAL A 65 -5.99 10.72 2.45
C VAL A 65 -4.83 10.60 1.48
N LEU A 66 -4.15 9.44 1.44
CA LEU A 66 -3.00 9.25 0.56
C LEU A 66 -3.43 9.30 -0.90
N LYS A 67 -2.62 9.98 -1.72
CA LYS A 67 -2.73 9.89 -3.18
C LYS A 67 -2.70 8.41 -3.57
N LYS A 68 -3.62 8.01 -4.44
CA LYS A 68 -3.65 6.63 -4.93
C LYS A 68 -2.31 6.35 -5.63
N PRO A 69 -1.68 5.19 -5.36
CA PRO A 69 -0.52 4.78 -6.11
C PRO A 69 -0.87 4.78 -7.60
N ILE A 70 0.12 5.03 -8.45
CA ILE A 70 -0.04 5.19 -9.90
C ILE A 70 -0.29 3.82 -10.53
N VAL A 71 -1.38 3.18 -10.13
CA VAL A 71 -1.83 1.87 -10.60
C VAL A 71 -3.03 2.14 -11.48
N HIS A 72 -2.94 1.76 -12.75
CA HIS A 72 -3.99 2.00 -13.73
C HIS A 72 -5.35 1.46 -13.23
N LYS A 73 -6.44 2.21 -13.43
CA LYS A 73 -7.81 1.85 -12.96
C LYS A 73 -8.25 0.44 -13.38
N GLN A 74 -7.75 -0.07 -14.50
CA GLN A 74 -8.02 -1.42 -15.03
C GLN A 74 -7.45 -2.55 -14.14
N ARG A 75 -6.47 -2.25 -13.27
CA ARG A 75 -5.90 -3.24 -12.36
C ARG A 75 -6.85 -3.62 -11.22
N LYS A 76 -7.91 -2.86 -10.96
CA LYS A 76 -8.88 -3.17 -9.90
C LYS A 76 -9.51 -4.56 -10.09
N LEU A 77 -9.80 -4.97 -11.32
CA LEU A 77 -10.33 -6.30 -11.61
C LEU A 77 -9.29 -7.38 -11.32
N VAL A 78 -8.05 -7.18 -11.78
CA VAL A 78 -6.90 -8.05 -11.53
C VAL A 78 -6.64 -8.20 -10.02
N ASP A 79 -6.63 -7.09 -9.29
CA ASP A 79 -6.41 -7.05 -7.84
C ASP A 79 -7.57 -7.74 -7.09
N SER A 80 -8.79 -7.68 -7.64
CA SER A 80 -9.93 -8.45 -7.15
C SER A 80 -9.97 -9.89 -7.67
N LYS A 81 -8.89 -10.41 -8.27
CA LYS A 81 -8.82 -11.75 -8.90
C LYS A 81 -9.97 -12.03 -9.87
N TYR A 82 -10.44 -10.99 -10.57
CA TYR A 82 -11.64 -11.00 -11.41
C TYR A 82 -12.93 -11.46 -10.71
N MET A 83 -12.96 -11.61 -9.38
CA MET A 83 -14.13 -12.09 -8.63
C MET A 83 -15.38 -11.21 -8.81
N THR A 84 -15.20 -9.98 -9.27
CA THR A 84 -16.29 -8.99 -9.46
C THR A 84 -16.60 -8.71 -10.93
N ILE A 85 -15.97 -9.44 -11.86
CA ILE A 85 -16.25 -9.29 -13.28
C ILE A 85 -17.64 -9.88 -13.59
N ASP A 86 -18.41 -9.18 -14.42
CA ASP A 86 -19.61 -9.76 -15.00
C ASP A 86 -19.19 -10.85 -16.00
N PHE A 87 -19.58 -12.10 -15.73
CA PHE A 87 -19.18 -13.28 -16.50
C PHE A 87 -20.42 -14.08 -16.91
N PRO A 88 -21.13 -13.67 -17.98
CA PRO A 88 -22.42 -14.22 -18.37
C PRO A 88 -22.28 -15.47 -19.25
N PHE A 89 -21.40 -16.39 -18.86
CA PHE A 89 -21.18 -17.66 -19.56
C PHE A 89 -21.52 -18.82 -18.63
N GLU A 90 -21.99 -19.93 -19.21
CA GLU A 90 -22.32 -21.15 -18.47
C GLU A 90 -21.04 -21.93 -18.08
N PRO A 91 -21.06 -22.73 -16.99
CA PRO A 91 -19.97 -23.63 -16.64
C PRO A 91 -19.62 -24.59 -17.78
N VAL A 92 -18.34 -24.89 -17.93
CA VAL A 92 -17.88 -25.90 -18.88
C VAL A 92 -18.25 -27.31 -18.41
N ASP A 93 -18.39 -28.26 -19.34
CA ASP A 93 -18.71 -29.65 -19.02
C ASP A 93 -17.75 -30.22 -17.96
N GLY A 94 -18.32 -30.67 -16.84
CA GLY A 94 -17.57 -31.20 -15.70
C GLY A 94 -17.18 -30.18 -14.62
N ALA A 95 -17.61 -28.93 -14.73
CA ALA A 95 -17.44 -27.91 -13.70
C ALA A 95 -18.79 -27.45 -13.11
N ASP A 96 -18.84 -27.29 -11.78
CA ASP A 96 -20.05 -26.83 -11.07
C ASP A 96 -20.23 -25.29 -11.13
N SER A 97 -19.19 -24.53 -11.51
CA SER A 97 -19.23 -23.07 -11.65
C SER A 97 -18.20 -22.54 -12.65
N THR A 98 -18.35 -21.27 -13.07
CA THR A 98 -17.42 -20.55 -13.96
C THR A 98 -16.31 -19.78 -13.24
N GLY A 99 -16.20 -19.93 -11.91
CA GLY A 99 -15.17 -19.31 -11.10
C GLY A 99 -15.72 -18.64 -9.83
N PRO A 100 -14.85 -17.92 -9.08
CA PRO A 100 -13.39 -17.94 -9.14
C PRO A 100 -12.82 -19.18 -8.44
N PHE A 101 -11.75 -19.75 -8.98
CA PHE A 101 -11.06 -20.92 -8.41
C PHE A 101 -9.86 -20.47 -7.60
N ASP A 102 -9.95 -20.53 -6.27
CA ASP A 102 -8.86 -20.12 -5.36
C ASP A 102 -7.75 -21.18 -5.20
N GLN A 103 -7.79 -22.25 -5.99
CA GLN A 103 -6.97 -23.45 -5.78
C GLN A 103 -5.72 -23.52 -6.67
N PHE A 104 -5.61 -22.65 -7.68
CA PHE A 104 -4.43 -22.61 -8.54
C PHE A 104 -3.43 -21.62 -7.98
N ALA A 105 -2.24 -22.11 -7.67
CA ALA A 105 -1.09 -21.29 -7.35
C ALA A 105 0.09 -21.70 -8.24
N ILE A 106 0.83 -20.72 -8.72
CA ILE A 106 2.15 -20.97 -9.30
C ILE A 106 3.15 -20.82 -8.16
N GLU A 107 3.97 -21.83 -7.93
CA GLU A 107 5.06 -21.80 -6.96
C GLU A 107 6.38 -21.79 -7.72
N GLU A 108 7.14 -20.70 -7.59
CA GLU A 108 8.48 -20.59 -8.16
C GLU A 108 9.49 -20.22 -7.09
N THR A 109 10.71 -20.71 -7.27
CA THR A 109 11.82 -20.35 -6.40
C THR A 109 12.68 -19.29 -7.08
N MET A 110 12.90 -18.16 -6.42
CA MET A 110 13.64 -17.04 -6.99
C MET A 110 14.78 -16.62 -6.05
N ASP A 111 15.91 -16.24 -6.63
CA ASP A 111 16.93 -15.47 -5.91
C ASP A 111 16.59 -13.98 -5.90
N LEU A 112 17.35 -13.21 -5.10
CA LEU A 112 17.11 -11.79 -4.89
C LEU A 112 17.21 -10.96 -6.19
N GLU A 113 18.15 -11.30 -7.08
CA GLU A 113 18.34 -10.58 -8.35
C GLU A 113 17.19 -10.85 -9.32
N SER A 114 16.73 -12.10 -9.37
CA SER A 114 15.57 -12.52 -10.15
C SER A 114 14.30 -11.82 -9.64
N TYR A 115 14.16 -11.68 -8.32
CA TYR A 115 13.04 -10.96 -7.72
C TYR A 115 13.05 -9.46 -8.04
N PHE A 116 14.20 -8.78 -7.98
CA PHE A 116 14.28 -7.38 -8.42
C PHE A 116 14.01 -7.23 -9.91
N THR A 117 14.47 -8.17 -10.74
CA THR A 117 14.17 -8.21 -12.17
C THR A 117 12.66 -8.34 -12.40
N TYR A 118 11.98 -9.20 -11.63
CA TYR A 118 10.54 -9.35 -11.67
C TYR A 118 9.81 -8.04 -11.29
N ILE A 119 10.18 -7.37 -10.20
CA ILE A 119 9.59 -6.07 -9.83
C ILE A 119 9.78 -5.04 -10.95
N ARG A 120 10.96 -5.00 -11.59
CA ARG A 120 11.24 -4.08 -12.70
C ARG A 120 10.33 -4.32 -13.91
N SER A 121 9.85 -5.55 -14.11
CA SER A 121 8.91 -5.87 -15.19
C SER A 121 7.48 -5.36 -14.93
N TRP A 122 7.15 -4.93 -13.70
CA TRP A 122 5.80 -4.47 -13.37
C TRP A 122 5.49 -3.15 -14.06
N SER A 123 4.31 -3.05 -14.68
CA SER A 123 3.89 -1.80 -15.33
C SER A 123 3.83 -0.59 -14.39
N ALA A 124 3.57 -0.79 -13.09
CA ALA A 124 3.63 0.27 -12.09
C ALA A 124 5.07 0.79 -11.87
N TYR A 125 6.06 -0.11 -11.86
CA TYR A 125 7.47 0.26 -11.78
C TYR A 125 7.89 1.04 -13.04
N GLN A 126 7.53 0.54 -14.22
CA GLN A 126 7.80 1.23 -15.48
C GLN A 126 7.15 2.62 -15.52
N THR A 127 5.90 2.75 -15.07
CA THR A 127 5.20 4.05 -15.00
C THR A 127 5.86 5.02 -14.02
N ALA A 128 6.37 4.52 -12.88
CA ALA A 128 7.10 5.35 -11.93
C ALA A 128 8.43 5.83 -12.53
N LYS A 129 9.15 4.94 -13.21
CA LYS A 129 10.40 5.26 -13.92
C LYS A 129 10.20 6.28 -15.03
N ASP A 130 9.12 6.17 -15.81
CA ASP A 130 8.76 7.14 -16.86
C ASP A 130 8.45 8.53 -16.28
N LYS A 131 8.12 8.61 -14.98
CA LYS A 131 7.94 9.86 -14.23
C LYS A 131 9.16 10.28 -13.41
N ASP A 132 10.33 9.73 -13.74
CA ASP A 132 11.61 10.01 -13.08
C ASP A 132 11.64 9.62 -11.58
N VAL A 133 10.84 8.60 -11.21
CA VAL A 133 10.81 8.04 -9.85
C VAL A 133 11.44 6.65 -9.83
N GLU A 134 12.65 6.54 -9.27
CA GLU A 134 13.32 5.26 -9.04
C GLU A 134 12.89 4.62 -7.71
N LEU A 135 11.99 3.64 -7.81
CA LEU A 135 11.44 2.91 -6.66
C LEU A 135 12.45 1.92 -6.05
N LEU A 136 13.35 1.35 -6.85
CA LEU A 136 14.40 0.42 -6.41
C LEU A 136 15.76 1.14 -6.38
N ASN A 137 15.82 2.25 -5.65
CA ASN A 137 17.10 2.93 -5.41
C ASN A 137 18.00 2.12 -4.47
N GLU A 138 19.28 2.52 -4.39
CA GLU A 138 20.32 1.80 -3.63
C GLU A 138 19.93 1.57 -2.16
N ASN A 139 19.26 2.53 -1.52
CA ASN A 139 18.84 2.41 -0.13
C ASN A 139 17.73 1.35 0.01
N VAL A 140 16.70 1.42 -0.83
CA VAL A 140 15.61 0.43 -0.84
C VAL A 140 16.16 -0.97 -1.11
N MET A 141 17.01 -1.12 -2.13
CA MET A 141 17.63 -2.40 -2.47
C MET A 141 18.52 -2.92 -1.34
N GLY A 142 19.29 -2.05 -0.68
CA GLY A 142 20.14 -2.40 0.45
C GLY A 142 19.35 -2.93 1.64
N ASN A 143 18.29 -2.22 2.05
CA ASN A 143 17.41 -2.66 3.14
C ASN A 143 16.71 -3.97 2.79
N PHE A 144 16.26 -4.12 1.55
CA PHE A 144 15.59 -5.34 1.11
C PHE A 144 16.55 -6.54 1.09
N LYS A 145 17.81 -6.34 0.68
CA LYS A 145 18.86 -7.38 0.73
C LYS A 145 19.17 -7.81 2.17
N LEU A 146 19.16 -6.88 3.13
CA LEU A 146 19.33 -7.22 4.54
C LEU A 146 18.19 -8.12 5.01
N ALA A 147 16.94 -7.70 4.78
CA ALA A 147 15.75 -8.46 5.15
C ALA A 147 15.68 -9.84 4.47
N TRP A 148 16.10 -9.94 3.20
CA TRP A 148 16.07 -11.17 2.43
C TRP A 148 16.93 -12.28 3.04
N ASN A 149 18.07 -11.91 3.63
CA ASN A 149 19.08 -12.85 4.11
C ASN A 149 18.99 -13.15 5.62
N GLU A 150 17.98 -12.64 6.33
CA GLU A 150 17.85 -12.82 7.80
C GLU A 150 17.77 -14.30 8.21
N ASP A 151 17.10 -15.13 7.41
CA ASP A 151 16.94 -16.57 7.65
C ASP A 151 18.06 -17.43 7.02
N ARG A 152 19.10 -16.79 6.47
CA ARG A 152 20.22 -17.42 5.75
C ARG A 152 19.81 -18.24 4.50
N GLN A 153 18.60 -18.06 3.99
CA GLN A 153 18.19 -18.66 2.72
C GLN A 153 18.34 -17.66 1.58
N SER A 154 19.14 -18.00 0.57
CA SER A 154 19.37 -17.15 -0.60
C SER A 154 18.22 -17.18 -1.61
N GLN A 155 17.39 -18.22 -1.55
CA GLN A 155 16.25 -18.43 -2.42
C GLN A 155 14.94 -18.41 -1.62
N LYS A 156 13.89 -17.86 -2.20
CA LYS A 156 12.57 -17.77 -1.57
C LYS A 156 11.50 -18.34 -2.51
N GLY A 157 10.57 -19.09 -1.93
CA GLY A 157 9.36 -19.52 -2.63
C GLY A 157 8.39 -18.36 -2.79
N TYR A 158 7.86 -18.19 -3.99
CA TYR A 158 6.85 -17.19 -4.32
C TYR A 158 5.59 -17.87 -4.83
N LEU A 159 4.46 -17.50 -4.23
CA LEU A 159 3.14 -17.92 -4.66
C LEU A 159 2.51 -16.82 -5.51
N PHE A 160 2.20 -17.14 -6.77
CA PHE A 160 1.35 -16.32 -7.62
C PHE A 160 -0.07 -16.87 -7.56
N TYR A 161 -1.05 -15.99 -7.35
CA TYR A 161 -2.48 -16.28 -7.36
C TYR A 161 -3.17 -15.54 -8.50
#